data_AF-A0A1S8TIC9-F1
#
_entry.id   AF-A0A1S8TIC9-F1
#
_cell.length_a   1.000
_cell.length_b   1.000
_cell.length_c   1.000
_cell.angle_alpha   90.00
_cell.angle_beta   90.00
_cell.angle_gamma   90.00
#
_symmetry.space_group_name_H-M   'P 1'
#
loop_
_entity.id
_entity.type
_entity.pdbx_description
1 polymer ?
#
loop_
_entity_poly.entity_id
_entity_poly.type
_entity_poly.pdbx_seq_one_letter_code
_entity_poly.pdbx_strand_id
1 'polypeptide(L)'
;MVKLKYSALYTDNLGCEQATVYFSKEEFQLKVRGCTFKNDSLNFDFYGKNSEKFNSLFYLKDDELIDYVLDIKIPVTLFCDNEERIEKLLLRVERRKNYYNNSLSFFIRDVFYKVEGYDLRELLIKMQKELPQEYYMKDCFSYMFEGHHLNLFKVESKKIKKLQRVPITYISDDYCLS
;
A
#
# COMPACT_ATOMS: atom_id res chain seq x y z
N MET A 1 -8.35 0.07 20.53
CA MET A 1 -7.84 -0.41 19.22
C MET A 1 -7.24 0.78 18.48
N VAL A 2 -5.95 0.76 18.15
CA VAL A 2 -5.30 1.87 17.44
C VAL A 2 -5.70 1.81 15.97
N LYS A 3 -6.27 2.90 15.44
CA LYS A 3 -6.51 3.07 14.00
C LYS A 3 -5.52 4.11 13.48
N LEU A 4 -4.57 3.71 12.62
CA LEU A 4 -3.67 4.65 11.96
C LEU A 4 -4.41 5.31 10.80
N LYS A 5 -4.35 6.64 10.73
CA LYS A 5 -5.04 7.44 9.71
C LYS A 5 -4.02 7.97 8.71
N TYR A 6 -4.23 7.69 7.43
CA TYR A 6 -3.41 8.18 6.33
C TYR A 6 -4.25 8.99 5.35
N SER A 7 -3.64 10.06 4.82
CA SER A 7 -4.19 10.74 3.66
C SER A 7 -3.85 9.92 2.42
N ALA A 8 -4.76 9.90 1.46
CA ALA A 8 -4.61 9.17 0.21
C ALA A 8 -5.13 10.00 -0.96
N LEU A 9 -4.65 9.67 -2.15
CA LEU A 9 -5.19 10.18 -3.41
C LEU A 9 -6.00 9.06 -4.04
N TYR A 10 -7.29 9.28 -4.24
CA TYR A 10 -8.20 8.35 -4.89
C TYR A 10 -8.46 8.84 -6.31
N THR A 11 -8.30 7.97 -7.29
CA THR A 11 -8.57 8.26 -8.70
C THR A 11 -9.50 7.19 -9.25
N ASP A 12 -10.55 7.64 -9.93
CA ASP A 12 -11.46 6.78 -10.70
C ASP A 12 -11.82 7.46 -12.02
N ASN A 13 -12.85 6.97 -12.70
CA ASN A 13 -13.31 7.52 -13.97
C ASN A 13 -13.97 8.91 -13.85
N LEU A 14 -14.34 9.35 -12.63
CA LEU A 14 -14.93 10.67 -12.39
C LEU A 14 -13.86 11.73 -12.09
N GLY A 15 -12.67 11.31 -11.69
CA GLY A 15 -11.53 12.19 -11.51
C GLY A 15 -10.61 11.76 -10.38
N CYS A 16 -9.88 12.74 -9.83
CA CYS A 16 -8.89 12.56 -8.78
C CYS A 16 -9.27 13.39 -7.55
N GLU A 17 -9.32 12.76 -6.38
CA GLU A 17 -9.83 13.35 -5.14
C GLU A 17 -9.02 12.93 -3.92
N GLN A 18 -9.08 13.75 -2.87
CA GLN A 18 -8.52 13.39 -1.58
C GLN A 18 -9.40 12.32 -0.89
N ALA A 19 -8.74 11.31 -0.36
CA ALA A 19 -9.34 10.26 0.43
C ALA A 19 -8.61 10.11 1.77
N THR A 20 -9.24 9.40 2.70
CA THR A 20 -8.62 9.00 3.95
C THR A 20 -8.70 7.50 4.11
N VAL A 21 -7.57 6.89 4.46
CA VAL A 21 -7.50 5.46 4.72
C VAL A 21 -7.15 5.23 6.18
N TYR A 22 -7.83 4.29 6.82
CA TYR A 22 -7.56 3.86 8.17
C TYR A 22 -7.07 2.43 8.17
N PHE A 23 -5.93 2.19 8.82
CA PHE A 23 -5.39 0.86 9.04
C PHE A 23 -5.62 0.44 10.48
N SER A 24 -6.10 -0.78 10.66
CA SER A 24 -6.16 -1.47 11.94
C SER A 24 -5.81 -2.94 11.74
N LYS A 25 -5.65 -3.70 12.83
CA LYS A 25 -5.19 -5.10 12.82
C LYS A 25 -5.92 -5.99 11.82
N GLU A 26 -7.24 -5.81 11.67
CA GLU A 26 -8.09 -6.71 10.86
C GLU A 26 -8.99 -5.93 9.89
N GLU A 27 -8.92 -4.61 9.87
CA GLU A 27 -9.83 -3.77 9.07
C GLU A 27 -9.04 -2.67 8.35
N PHE A 28 -9.17 -2.63 7.02
CA PHE A 28 -8.91 -1.43 6.23
C PHE A 28 -10.22 -0.69 5.96
N GLN A 29 -10.19 0.62 6.16
CA GLN A 29 -11.33 1.47 5.90
C GLN A 29 -10.92 2.61 4.98
N LEU A 30 -11.61 2.74 3.86
CA LEU A 30 -11.46 3.84 2.90
C LEU A 30 -12.63 4.82 3.08
N LYS A 31 -12.33 6.12 3.20
CA LYS A 31 -13.32 7.19 3.16
C LYS A 31 -13.04 8.11 1.97
N VAL A 32 -14.03 8.27 1.10
CA VAL A 32 -13.97 9.09 -0.12
C VAL A 32 -15.39 9.56 -0.49
N ARG A 33 -15.55 10.79 -0.96
CA ARG A 33 -16.85 11.44 -1.27
C ARG A 33 -17.94 11.32 -0.18
N GLY A 34 -17.52 11.33 1.08
CA GLY A 34 -18.43 11.14 2.23
C GLY A 34 -19.00 9.71 2.37
N CYS A 35 -18.53 8.77 1.56
CA CYS A 35 -18.83 7.34 1.65
C CYS A 35 -17.72 6.61 2.42
N THR A 36 -18.05 5.47 2.99
CA THR A 36 -17.12 4.61 3.73
C THR A 36 -17.17 3.21 3.15
N PHE A 37 -16.01 2.70 2.76
CA PHE A 37 -15.81 1.32 2.38
C PHE A 37 -14.94 0.62 3.42
N LYS A 38 -15.16 -0.68 3.57
CA LYS A 38 -14.48 -1.53 4.54
C LYS A 38 -13.94 -2.78 3.89
N ASN A 39 -12.86 -3.28 4.43
CA ASN A 39 -12.31 -4.58 4.14
C ASN A 39 -12.04 -5.27 5.47
N ASP A 40 -12.55 -6.48 5.64
CA ASP A 40 -12.38 -7.28 6.87
C ASP A 40 -11.08 -8.11 6.84
N SER A 41 -10.10 -7.66 6.07
CA SER A 41 -8.76 -8.25 6.02
C SER A 41 -7.70 -7.19 5.64
N LEU A 42 -6.55 -7.61 5.15
CA LEU A 42 -5.51 -6.70 4.64
C LEU A 42 -5.39 -6.76 3.11
N ASN A 43 -6.38 -7.36 2.42
CA ASN A 43 -6.35 -7.69 0.99
C ASN A 43 -6.96 -6.62 0.07
N PHE A 44 -6.91 -5.35 0.44
CA PHE A 44 -7.29 -4.17 -0.37
C PHE A 44 -8.66 -4.19 -1.09
N ASP A 45 -9.52 -5.19 -0.87
CA ASP A 45 -10.83 -5.30 -1.47
C ASP A 45 -11.85 -4.48 -0.68
N PHE A 46 -12.24 -3.32 -1.19
CA PHE A 46 -13.12 -2.41 -0.45
C PHE A 46 -14.59 -2.67 -0.74
N TYR A 47 -15.39 -2.94 0.30
CA TYR A 47 -16.83 -3.18 0.19
C TYR A 47 -17.62 -2.05 0.84
N GLY A 48 -18.70 -1.61 0.18
CA GLY A 48 -19.62 -0.61 0.68
C GLY A 48 -21.05 -1.13 0.59
N LYS A 49 -21.94 -0.73 1.51
CA LYS A 49 -23.35 -1.14 1.42
C LYS A 49 -23.96 -0.56 0.15
N ASN A 50 -24.34 -1.42 -0.79
CA ASN A 50 -25.01 -1.03 -2.01
C ASN A 50 -26.31 -0.27 -1.67
N SER A 51 -26.28 1.01 -1.97
CA SER A 51 -27.39 1.94 -1.84
C SER A 51 -27.39 2.81 -3.08
N GLU A 52 -28.55 3.37 -3.44
CA GLU A 52 -28.68 4.24 -4.63
C GLU A 52 -27.66 5.39 -4.64
N LYS A 53 -27.27 5.87 -3.45
CA LYS A 53 -26.22 6.87 -3.28
C LYS A 53 -24.82 6.36 -3.64
N PHE A 54 -24.50 5.10 -3.35
CA PHE A 54 -23.19 4.53 -3.71
C PHE A 54 -23.08 4.30 -5.23
N ASN A 55 -24.14 3.75 -5.85
CA ASN A 55 -24.14 3.46 -7.29
C ASN A 55 -24.08 4.72 -8.16
N SER A 56 -24.53 5.87 -7.64
CA SER A 56 -24.42 7.15 -8.35
C SER A 56 -23.02 7.79 -8.25
N LEU A 57 -22.20 7.36 -7.30
CA LEU A 57 -20.89 7.95 -7.01
C LEU A 57 -19.70 7.04 -7.34
N PHE A 58 -19.94 5.74 -7.50
CA PHE A 58 -18.90 4.73 -7.66
C PHE A 58 -19.33 3.59 -8.58
N TYR A 59 -18.37 2.96 -9.24
CA TYR A 59 -18.58 1.68 -9.91
C TYR A 59 -18.49 0.55 -8.89
N LEU A 60 -19.62 -0.12 -8.66
CA LEU A 60 -19.67 -1.29 -7.79
C LEU A 60 -19.99 -2.56 -8.60
N LYS A 61 -19.44 -3.68 -8.16
CA LYS A 61 -19.90 -5.02 -8.54
C LYS A 61 -20.42 -5.67 -7.27
N ASP A 62 -21.74 -5.90 -7.23
CA ASP A 62 -22.45 -6.30 -6.02
C ASP A 62 -22.29 -5.22 -4.92
N ASP A 63 -21.38 -5.43 -3.96
CA ASP A 63 -21.00 -4.46 -2.92
C ASP A 63 -19.51 -4.06 -3.00
N GLU A 64 -18.74 -4.67 -3.90
CA GLU A 64 -17.30 -4.42 -4.08
C GLU A 64 -17.06 -3.15 -4.89
N LEU A 65 -16.21 -2.26 -4.38
CA LEU A 65 -15.69 -1.12 -5.12
C LEU A 65 -14.73 -1.61 -6.20
N ILE A 66 -15.10 -1.40 -7.45
CA ILE A 66 -14.32 -1.78 -8.61
C ILE A 66 -13.97 -0.54 -9.43
N ASP A 67 -12.79 -0.54 -10.06
CA ASP A 67 -12.34 0.55 -10.92
C ASP A 67 -11.85 1.82 -10.18
N TYR A 68 -10.78 1.67 -9.43
CA TYR A 68 -10.11 2.76 -8.73
C TYR A 68 -8.59 2.56 -8.65
N VAL A 69 -7.88 3.67 -8.43
CA VAL A 69 -6.48 3.72 -8.01
C VAL A 69 -6.41 4.52 -6.71
N LEU A 70 -5.67 4.00 -5.74
CA LEU A 70 -5.49 4.60 -4.43
C LEU A 70 -4.00 4.68 -4.10
N ASP A 71 -3.47 5.90 -4.04
CA ASP A 71 -2.08 6.17 -3.69
C ASP A 71 -2.00 6.66 -2.23
N ILE A 72 -1.22 5.97 -1.41
CA ILE A 72 -1.09 6.19 0.04
C ILE A 72 0.39 6.34 0.40
N LYS A 73 0.75 7.45 1.04
CA LYS A 73 2.11 7.62 1.61
C LYS A 73 2.14 7.05 3.03
N ILE A 74 2.79 5.90 3.20
CA ILE A 74 2.93 5.21 4.49
C ILE A 74 4.30 5.55 5.09
N PRO A 75 4.35 6.19 6.28
CA PRO A 75 5.59 6.38 6.99
C PRO A 75 6.09 5.03 7.53
N VAL A 76 7.37 4.73 7.31
CA VAL A 76 8.06 3.57 7.85
C VAL A 76 9.36 4.05 8.47
N THR A 77 9.66 3.48 9.63
CA THR A 77 10.94 3.66 10.29
C THR A 77 11.97 2.72 9.67
N LEU A 78 13.01 3.30 9.06
CA LEU A 78 14.20 2.59 8.60
C LEU A 78 15.34 2.77 9.60
N PHE A 79 16.10 1.71 9.82
CA PHE A 79 17.38 1.74 10.49
C PHE A 79 18.50 1.54 9.48
N CYS A 80 19.53 2.38 9.59
CA CYS A 80 20.76 2.29 8.81
C CYS A 80 21.90 2.88 9.66
N ASP A 81 23.05 2.21 9.75
CA ASP A 81 24.23 2.69 10.49
C ASP A 81 23.96 3.13 11.96
N ASN A 82 23.11 2.39 12.67
CA ASN A 82 22.62 2.70 14.03
C ASN A 82 21.78 3.98 14.16
N GLU A 83 21.37 4.59 13.05
CA GLU A 83 20.45 5.72 13.02
C GLU A 83 19.03 5.27 12.65
N GLU A 84 18.04 5.84 13.35
CA GLU A 84 16.62 5.67 13.05
C GLU A 84 16.16 6.84 12.17
N ARG A 85 15.54 6.55 11.02
CA ARG A 85 14.99 7.54 10.08
C ARG A 85 13.56 7.18 9.73
N ILE A 86 12.69 8.18 9.65
CA ILE A 86 11.31 7.98 9.20
C ILE A 86 11.23 8.36 7.73
N GLU A 87 10.95 7.37 6.90
CA GLU A 87 10.84 7.50 5.46
C GLU A 87 9.41 7.22 4.99
N LYS A 88 9.04 7.67 3.79
CA LYS A 88 7.69 7.46 3.25
C LYS A 88 7.74 6.49 2.09
N LEU A 89 7.03 5.38 2.22
CA LEU A 89 6.77 4.45 1.13
C LEU A 89 5.47 4.86 0.44
N LEU A 90 5.43 4.70 -0.88
CA LEU A 90 4.22 4.88 -1.66
C LEU A 90 3.57 3.51 -1.90
N LEU A 91 2.45 3.28 -1.21
CA LEU A 91 1.55 2.17 -1.50
C LEU A 91 0.54 2.61 -2.56
N ARG A 92 0.57 1.95 -3.71
CA ARG A 92 -0.42 2.10 -4.76
C ARG A 92 -1.29 0.85 -4.81
N VAL A 93 -2.60 1.02 -4.64
CA VAL A 93 -3.60 -0.03 -4.78
C VAL A 93 -4.39 0.29 -6.05
N GLU A 94 -4.36 -0.60 -7.02
CA GLU A 94 -5.09 -0.44 -8.27
C GLU A 94 -6.01 -1.62 -8.48
N ARG A 95 -7.30 -1.33 -8.58
CA ARG A 95 -8.36 -2.29 -8.83
C ARG A 95 -9.10 -1.88 -10.08
N ARG A 96 -9.03 -2.68 -11.13
CA ARG A 96 -9.91 -2.58 -12.31
C ARG A 96 -10.77 -3.82 -12.39
N LYS A 97 -11.87 -3.80 -13.14
CA LYS A 97 -12.89 -4.88 -13.23
C LYS A 97 -12.32 -6.32 -13.14
N ASN A 98 -11.26 -6.62 -13.91
CA ASN A 98 -10.67 -7.97 -13.97
C ASN A 98 -9.19 -8.02 -13.58
N TYR A 99 -8.67 -6.99 -12.90
CA TYR A 99 -7.23 -6.84 -12.68
C TYR A 99 -6.92 -6.14 -11.36
N TYR A 100 -5.84 -6.59 -10.70
CA TYR A 100 -5.26 -6.01 -9.50
C TYR A 100 -3.79 -5.69 -9.75
N ASN A 101 -3.35 -4.51 -9.32
CA ASN A 101 -1.96 -4.08 -9.38
C ASN A 101 -1.56 -3.30 -8.14
N ASN A 102 -1.37 -4.03 -7.05
CA ASN A 102 -0.95 -3.40 -5.82
C ASN A 102 0.58 -3.41 -5.76
N SER A 103 1.15 -2.26 -5.44
CA SER A 103 2.59 -2.12 -5.33
C SER A 103 2.99 -1.24 -4.17
N LEU A 104 4.15 -1.55 -3.62
CA LEU A 104 4.80 -0.73 -2.62
C LEU A 104 6.12 -0.27 -3.21
N SER A 105 6.36 1.03 -3.15
CA SER A 105 7.54 1.65 -3.75
C SER A 105 8.24 2.58 -2.78
N PHE A 106 9.54 2.68 -2.96
CA PHE A 106 10.42 3.45 -2.10
C PHE A 106 11.59 4.01 -2.91
N PHE A 107 11.91 5.28 -2.68
CA PHE A 107 13.01 5.95 -3.35
C PHE A 107 14.05 6.36 -2.31
N ILE A 108 15.28 5.89 -2.47
CA ILE A 108 16.38 6.20 -1.55
C ILE A 108 17.70 6.24 -2.32
N ARG A 109 18.52 7.26 -2.04
CA ARG A 109 19.85 7.45 -2.65
C ARG A 109 19.83 7.27 -4.17
N ASP A 110 18.87 7.92 -4.83
CA ASP A 110 18.67 7.86 -6.29
C ASP A 110 18.30 6.48 -6.87
N VAL A 111 17.93 5.53 -6.02
CA VAL A 111 17.47 4.21 -6.42
C VAL A 111 15.99 4.02 -6.09
N PHE A 112 15.24 3.60 -7.10
CA PHE A 112 13.83 3.25 -6.97
C PHE A 112 13.65 1.76 -6.73
N TYR A 113 13.04 1.42 -5.61
CA TYR A 113 12.65 0.07 -5.23
C TYR A 113 11.14 -0.07 -5.38
N LYS A 114 10.69 -1.15 -6.02
CA LYS A 114 9.26 -1.45 -6.18
C LYS A 114 9.03 -2.95 -6.04
N VAL A 115 8.00 -3.31 -5.29
CA VAL A 115 7.50 -4.67 -5.16
C VAL A 115 6.00 -4.71 -5.41
N GLU A 116 5.52 -5.85 -5.91
CA GLU A 116 4.09 -6.09 -6.21
C GLU A 116 3.58 -7.26 -5.37
N GLY A 117 2.27 -7.27 -5.06
CA GLY A 117 1.67 -8.25 -4.15
C GLY A 117 0.16 -8.07 -4.01
N TYR A 118 -0.48 -8.92 -3.21
CA TYR A 118 -1.93 -8.93 -3.05
C TYR A 118 -2.41 -8.20 -1.80
N ASP A 119 -1.64 -8.28 -0.71
CA ASP A 119 -1.97 -7.65 0.57
C ASP A 119 -0.80 -6.82 1.13
N LEU A 120 -1.09 -5.97 2.12
CA LEU A 120 -0.09 -5.08 2.71
C LEU A 120 1.07 -5.83 3.36
N ARG A 121 0.80 -6.96 4.02
CA ARG A 121 1.82 -7.72 4.75
C ARG A 121 2.83 -8.33 3.77
N GLU A 122 2.35 -8.93 2.70
CA GLU A 122 3.18 -9.47 1.63
C GLU A 122 4.08 -8.39 1.03
N LEU A 123 3.51 -7.21 0.73
CA LEU A 123 4.24 -6.08 0.15
C LEU A 123 5.37 -5.60 1.06
N LEU A 124 5.13 -5.47 2.36
CA LEU A 124 6.17 -5.06 3.32
C LEU A 124 7.29 -6.09 3.42
N ILE A 125 6.95 -7.39 3.45
CA ILE A 125 7.93 -8.48 3.49
C ILE A 125 8.79 -8.48 2.23
N LYS A 126 8.19 -8.28 1.05
CA LYS A 126 8.93 -8.19 -0.21
C LYS A 126 9.83 -6.96 -0.24
N MET A 127 9.34 -5.81 0.20
CA MET A 127 10.12 -4.57 0.23
C MET A 127 11.36 -4.72 1.11
N GLN A 128 11.20 -5.27 2.32
CA GLN A 128 12.35 -5.54 3.21
C GLN A 128 13.42 -6.44 2.57
N LYS A 129 13.03 -7.37 1.68
CA LYS A 129 13.98 -8.24 0.96
C LYS A 129 14.66 -7.55 -0.22
N GLU A 130 14.02 -6.56 -0.82
CA GLU A 130 14.55 -5.82 -1.97
C GLU A 130 15.46 -4.65 -1.55
N LEU A 131 15.26 -4.12 -0.34
CA LEU A 131 16.13 -3.10 0.24
C LEU A 131 17.58 -3.61 0.39
N PRO A 132 18.59 -2.71 0.31
CA PRO A 132 19.97 -3.08 0.59
C PRO A 132 20.14 -3.62 2.02
N GLN A 133 21.11 -4.50 2.23
CA GLN A 133 21.29 -5.22 3.52
C GLN A 133 21.55 -4.29 4.71
N GLU A 134 22.07 -3.09 4.48
CA GLU A 134 22.29 -2.06 5.49
C GLU A 134 20.99 -1.39 5.98
N TYR A 135 19.89 -1.57 5.27
CA TYR A 135 18.58 -1.03 5.63
C TYR A 135 17.69 -2.08 6.27
N TYR A 136 17.16 -1.72 7.43
CA TYR A 136 16.17 -2.52 8.14
C TYR A 136 14.91 -1.70 8.40
N MET A 137 13.79 -2.12 7.84
CA MET A 137 12.46 -1.61 8.20
C MET A 137 12.14 -2.12 9.59
N LYS A 138 12.12 -1.21 10.57
CA LYS A 138 11.48 -1.49 11.86
C LYS A 138 10.02 -1.80 11.55
N ASP A 139 9.52 -2.90 12.08
CA ASP A 139 8.15 -3.32 11.85
C ASP A 139 7.18 -2.31 12.48
N CYS A 140 6.84 -1.24 11.77
CA CYS A 140 5.86 -0.24 12.18
C CYS A 140 4.46 -0.86 12.33
N PHE A 141 4.27 -2.06 11.80
CA PHE A 141 3.04 -2.83 11.90
C PHE A 141 3.11 -3.92 12.97
N SER A 142 4.23 -4.10 13.69
CA SER A 142 4.32 -5.06 14.81
C SER A 142 3.24 -4.81 15.86
N TYR A 143 2.87 -3.54 16.08
CA TYR A 143 1.74 -3.14 16.93
C TYR A 143 0.36 -3.48 16.33
N MET A 144 0.25 -3.59 14.99
CA MET A 144 -0.95 -4.13 14.32
C MET A 144 -0.92 -5.66 14.28
N PHE A 145 0.24 -6.30 14.29
CA PHE A 145 0.43 -7.76 14.16
C PHE A 145 0.71 -8.46 15.49
N GLU A 146 0.22 -7.91 16.61
CA GLU A 146 0.22 -8.55 17.94
C GLU A 146 1.60 -8.83 18.56
N GLY A 147 2.59 -7.97 18.33
CA GLY A 147 3.85 -8.07 19.09
C GLY A 147 4.61 -9.38 18.87
N HIS A 148 4.21 -10.18 17.86
CA HIS A 148 5.18 -10.98 17.16
C HIS A 148 6.17 -9.97 16.60
N HIS A 149 7.28 -9.76 17.30
CA HIS A 149 8.53 -9.53 16.61
C HIS A 149 8.53 -10.55 15.50
N LEU A 150 8.29 -10.07 14.30
CA LEU A 150 8.53 -10.80 13.10
C LEU A 150 10.04 -11.03 13.13
N ASN A 151 10.45 -12.07 13.85
CA ASN A 151 11.67 -12.83 13.57
C ASN A 151 11.42 -13.45 12.18
N LEU A 152 11.38 -12.58 11.16
CA LEU A 152 11.24 -12.88 9.74
C LEU A 152 12.42 -13.72 9.23
N PHE A 153 13.42 -13.96 10.07
CA PHE A 153 14.70 -14.58 9.76
C PHE A 153 14.82 -16.05 10.20
N LYS A 154 13.73 -16.83 10.07
CA LYS A 154 13.83 -18.27 9.85
C LYS A 154 12.98 -18.71 8.65
N VAL A 155 13.18 -18.06 7.50
CA VAL A 155 12.84 -18.67 6.23
C VAL A 155 14.15 -18.91 5.50
N GLU A 156 14.59 -20.16 5.52
CA GLU A 156 15.76 -20.64 4.80
C GLU A 156 15.66 -20.21 3.33
N SER A 157 16.72 -19.54 2.86
CA SER A 157 16.88 -19.08 1.49
C SER A 157 16.90 -20.26 0.51
N LYS A 158 15.80 -20.54 -0.18
CA LYS A 158 15.86 -21.26 -1.45
C LYS A 158 16.04 -20.24 -2.57
N LYS A 159 17.22 -20.30 -3.22
CA LYS A 159 17.64 -19.48 -4.36
C LYS A 159 16.56 -19.45 -5.46
N ILE A 160 16.05 -18.26 -5.79
CA ILE A 160 15.25 -18.03 -7.01
C ILE A 160 16.18 -17.39 -8.06
N LYS A 161 16.19 -17.96 -9.27
CA LYS A 161 17.04 -17.52 -10.39
C LYS A 161 16.62 -16.14 -10.92
N LYS A 162 17.62 -15.31 -11.24
CA LYS A 162 17.50 -13.97 -11.85
C LYS A 162 16.60 -13.97 -13.10
N LEU A 163 15.67 -13.01 -13.18
CA LEU A 163 15.05 -12.55 -14.42
C LEU A 163 15.60 -11.16 -14.79
N GLN A 164 15.85 -10.95 -16.08
CA GLN A 164 16.47 -9.74 -16.63
C GLN A 164 15.53 -8.52 -16.55
N ARG A 165 16.09 -7.38 -16.17
CA ARG A 165 15.42 -6.07 -16.06
C ARG A 165 15.23 -5.43 -17.44
N VAL A 166 14.07 -4.82 -17.67
CA VAL A 166 13.84 -3.80 -18.72
C VAL A 166 13.77 -2.44 -18.02
N PRO A 167 14.47 -1.39 -18.49
CA PRO A 167 14.43 -0.08 -17.84
C PRO A 167 13.22 0.73 -18.27
N ILE A 168 12.56 1.39 -17.31
CA ILE A 168 11.63 2.50 -17.55
C ILE A 168 12.13 3.69 -16.72
N THR A 169 12.32 4.82 -17.37
CA THR A 169 12.79 6.07 -16.77
C THR A 169 11.60 6.88 -16.26
N TYR A 170 11.65 7.35 -15.02
CA TYR A 170 10.68 8.28 -14.45
C TYR A 170 11.31 9.67 -14.29
N ILE A 171 10.53 10.72 -14.58
CA ILE A 171 10.92 12.12 -14.42
C ILE A 171 10.07 12.74 -13.31
N SER A 172 10.77 13.15 -12.24
CA SER A 172 10.40 14.11 -11.18
C SER A 172 9.41 13.71 -10.08
N ASP A 173 9.72 14.23 -8.87
CA ASP A 173 9.26 13.84 -7.53
C ASP A 173 8.04 14.60 -6.98
N ASP A 174 7.30 15.36 -7.79
CA ASP A 174 6.15 16.13 -7.30
C ASP A 174 4.90 15.88 -8.13
N TYR A 175 3.80 15.55 -7.44
CA TYR A 175 2.47 15.59 -8.03
C TYR A 175 2.11 17.07 -8.26
N CYS A 176 2.34 17.58 -9.45
CA CYS A 176 1.75 18.84 -9.90
C CYS A 176 0.44 18.53 -10.64
N LEU A 177 -0.66 19.09 -10.14
CA LEU A 177 -1.89 19.26 -10.91
C LEU A 177 -1.65 20.43 -11.87
N SER A 178 -1.72 20.18 -13.18
CA SER A 178 -1.87 21.22 -14.21
C SER A 178 -3.34 21.42 -14.54
#